data_AF-A0A3P0NWS9-F1
#
_entry.id   AF-A0A3P0NWS9-F1
#
_cell.length_a   1.000
_cell.length_b   1.000
_cell.length_c   1.000
_cell.angle_alpha   90.00
_cell.angle_beta   90.00
_cell.angle_gamma   90.00
#
_symmetry.space_group_name_H-M   'P 1'
#
loop_
_entity.id
_entity.type
_entity.pdbx_description
1 polymer ?
#
loop_
_entity_poly.entity_id
_entity_poly.type
_entity_poly.pdbx_seq_one_letter_code
_entity_poly.pdbx_strand_id
1 'polypeptide(L)'
;MQLAALRIASTIETLTERGFVVIGIEFSNGSKPTIQIQTCAECARMVEAGEATYYRTGIEGNSRYRTGQFKVGDVRVLWTEHGH
;
A
#
# COMPACT_ATOMS: atom_id res chain seq x y z
N MET A 1 0.56 -2.89 21.86
CA MET A 1 -0.64 -2.45 21.09
C MET A 1 -0.65 -0.95 20.83
N GLN A 2 -0.44 -0.08 21.82
CA GLN A 2 -0.56 1.38 21.68
C GLN A 2 0.39 2.02 20.64
N LEU A 3 1.64 1.56 20.54
CA LEU A 3 2.60 2.06 19.53
C LEU A 3 2.23 1.72 18.07
N ALA A 4 1.57 0.58 17.84
CA ALA A 4 1.20 0.18 16.48
C ALA A 4 0.08 1.08 15.93
N ALA A 5 -0.92 1.39 16.76
CA ALA A 5 -1.99 2.31 16.40
C ALA A 5 -1.47 3.71 16.08
N LEU A 6 -0.52 4.24 16.87
CA LEU A 6 0.11 5.53 16.60
C LEU A 6 0.88 5.56 15.28
N ARG A 7 1.63 4.49 14.97
CA ARG A 7 2.35 4.37 13.69
C ARG A 7 1.40 4.30 12.50
N ILE A 8 0.29 3.58 12.63
CA ILE A 8 -0.75 3.52 11.61
C ILE A 8 -1.34 4.92 11.37
N ALA A 9 -1.75 5.62 12.43
CA ALA A 9 -2.32 6.96 12.33
C ALA A 9 -1.36 7.95 11.65
N SER A 10 -0.12 8.03 12.11
CA SER A 10 0.91 8.90 11.51
C SER A 10 1.17 8.54 10.04
N THR A 11 1.14 7.26 9.68
CA THR A 11 1.31 6.84 8.29
C THR A 11 0.13 7.28 7.43
N ILE A 12 -1.10 7.21 7.93
CA ILE A 12 -2.29 7.68 7.21
C ILE A 12 -2.20 9.19 6.94
N GLU A 13 -1.77 9.97 7.93
CA GLU A 13 -1.55 11.41 7.78
C GLU A 13 -0.52 11.69 6.67
N THR A 14 0.65 11.05 6.73
CA THR A 14 1.69 11.19 5.69
C THR A 14 1.19 10.78 4.31
N LEU A 15 0.41 9.70 4.20
CA LEU A 15 -0.15 9.26 2.91
C LEU A 15 -1.15 10.29 2.37
N THR A 16 -1.99 10.83 3.24
CA THR A 16 -3.01 11.83 2.87
C THR A 16 -2.35 13.13 2.41
N GLU A 17 -1.32 13.60 3.12
CA GLU A 17 -0.54 14.78 2.75
C GLU A 17 0.16 14.62 1.40
N ARG A 18 0.58 13.40 1.07
CA ARG A 18 1.18 13.05 -0.22
C ARG A 18 0.15 12.83 -1.34
N GLY A 19 -1.14 12.96 -1.04
CA GLY A 19 -2.23 12.83 -2.02
C GLY A 19 -2.69 11.39 -2.28
N PHE A 20 -2.31 10.43 -1.45
CA PHE A 20 -2.84 9.07 -1.54
C PHE A 20 -4.19 8.95 -0.83
N VAL A 21 -5.07 8.10 -1.38
CA VAL A 21 -6.36 7.74 -0.77
C VAL A 21 -6.22 6.40 -0.07
N VAL A 22 -6.37 6.37 1.25
CA VAL A 22 -6.38 5.14 2.05
C VAL A 22 -7.74 4.45 1.92
N ILE A 23 -7.73 3.16 1.57
CA ILE A 23 -8.95 2.36 1.35
C ILE A 23 -9.08 1.17 2.31
N GLY A 24 -8.05 0.87 3.09
CA GLY A 24 -8.09 -0.25 4.02
C GLY A 24 -6.89 -0.28 4.96
N ILE A 25 -7.08 -0.94 6.10
CA ILE A 25 -6.03 -1.21 7.09
C ILE A 25 -6.16 -2.67 7.49
N GLU A 26 -5.08 -3.43 7.32
CA GLU A 26 -4.96 -4.80 7.79
C GLU A 26 -3.98 -4.85 8.95
N PHE A 27 -4.50 -5.21 10.12
CA PHE A 27 -3.71 -5.37 11.34
C PHE A 27 -4.30 -6.50 12.17
N SER A 28 -3.72 -7.70 12.05
CA SER A 28 -4.09 -8.88 12.83
C SER A 28 -3.02 -9.21 13.86
N ASN A 29 -3.38 -10.00 14.88
CA ASN A 29 -2.49 -10.29 16.01
C ASN A 29 -1.16 -10.88 15.55
N GLY A 30 -0.08 -10.10 15.67
CA GLY A 30 1.30 -10.47 15.36
C GLY A 30 1.80 -10.07 13.96
N SER A 31 0.95 -9.55 13.07
CA SER A 31 1.37 -9.10 11.75
C SER A 31 1.89 -7.66 11.75
N LYS A 32 2.82 -7.34 10.85
CA LYS A 32 3.16 -5.94 10.58
C LYS A 32 1.92 -5.22 10.01
N PRO A 33 1.59 -4.01 10.50
CA PRO A 33 0.46 -3.27 9.98
C PRO A 33 0.64 -3.01 8.49
N THR A 34 -0.42 -3.22 7.73
CA THR A 34 -0.46 -3.00 6.29
C THR A 34 -1.59 -2.05 5.96
N ILE A 35 -1.27 -0.95 5.28
CA ILE A 35 -2.26 0.01 4.78
C ILE A 35 -2.47 -0.25 3.30
N GLN A 36 -3.71 -0.22 2.86
CA GLN A 36 -4.08 -0.31 1.45
C GLN A 36 -4.47 1.08 0.95
N ILE A 37 -3.94 1.46 -0.21
CA ILE A 37 -4.27 2.71 -0.89
C ILE A 37 -4.92 2.41 -2.24
N GLN A 38 -5.71 3.36 -2.73
CA GLN A 38 -6.20 3.34 -4.10
C GLN A 38 -5.04 3.51 -5.08
N THR A 39 -5.06 2.74 -6.16
CA THR A 39 -4.14 2.91 -7.28
C THR A 39 -4.27 4.32 -7.87
N CYS A 40 -3.13 4.99 -8.08
CA CYS A 40 -3.06 6.30 -8.72
C CYS A 40 -1.78 6.42 -9.57
N ALA A 41 -1.66 7.50 -10.35
CA ALA A 41 -0.50 7.73 -11.24
C ALA A 41 0.84 7.75 -10.49
N GLU A 42 0.84 8.23 -9.24
CA GLU A 42 2.02 8.27 -8.39
C GLU A 42 2.58 6.87 -8.09
N CYS A 43 1.72 5.84 -8.01
CA CYS A 43 2.16 4.48 -7.78
C CYS A 43 3.08 3.96 -8.90
N ALA A 44 2.74 4.26 -10.16
CA ALA A 44 3.58 3.91 -11.31
C ALA A 44 4.90 4.68 -11.29
N ARG A 45 4.85 6.00 -11.03
CA ARG A 45 6.05 6.85 -10.90
C ARG A 45 7.00 6.33 -9.83
N MET A 46 6.48 5.94 -8.66
CA MET A 46 7.28 5.39 -7.57
C MET A 46 7.96 4.06 -7.95
N VAL A 47 7.32 3.22 -8.76
CA VAL A 47 7.95 1.99 -9.26
C VAL A 47 9.09 2.33 -10.23
N GLU A 48 8.88 3.25 -11.17
CA GLU A 48 9.91 3.70 -12.11
C GLU A 48 11.11 4.35 -11.40
N ALA A 49 10.85 5.08 -10.33
CA ALA A 49 11.88 5.70 -9.47
C ALA A 49 12.61 4.71 -8.55
N GLY A 50 12.16 3.45 -8.47
CA GLY A 50 12.71 2.43 -7.55
C GLY A 50 12.30 2.62 -6.08
N GLU A 51 11.35 3.52 -5.80
CA GLU A 51 10.79 3.77 -4.46
C GLU A 51 9.74 2.72 -4.05
N ALA A 52 9.15 2.04 -5.03
CA ALA A 52 8.18 0.98 -4.84
C ALA A 52 8.45 -0.21 -5.76
N THR A 53 7.83 -1.36 -5.48
CA THR A 53 8.00 -2.57 -6.30
C THR A 53 6.72 -3.40 -6.36
N TYR A 54 6.50 -4.11 -7.46
CA TYR A 54 5.46 -5.13 -7.53
C TYR A 54 5.94 -6.41 -6.86
N TYR A 55 5.32 -6.77 -5.73
CA TYR A 55 5.70 -7.96 -4.97
C TYR A 55 4.85 -9.18 -5.29
N ARG A 56 3.68 -8.98 -5.90
CA ARG A 56 2.75 -10.04 -6.27
C ARG A 56 2.12 -9.72 -7.62
N THR A 57 2.05 -10.72 -8.48
CA THR A 57 1.29 -10.68 -9.73
C THR A 57 0.45 -11.94 -9.81
N GLY A 58 -0.73 -11.86 -10.44
CA GLY A 58 -1.59 -13.02 -10.59
C GLY A 58 -2.72 -12.80 -11.56
N ILE A 59 -3.65 -13.75 -11.55
CA ILE A 59 -4.88 -13.70 -12.34
C ILE A 59 -6.04 -13.90 -11.36
N GLU A 60 -7.04 -13.02 -11.43
CA GLU A 60 -8.30 -13.12 -10.71
C GLU A 60 -9.44 -13.15 -11.72
N GLY A 61 -10.12 -14.29 -11.80
CA GLY A 61 -11.06 -14.55 -12.90
C GLY A 61 -10.34 -14.51 -14.25
N ASN A 62 -10.73 -13.57 -15.10
CA ASN A 62 -10.13 -13.35 -16.42
C ASN A 62 -9.23 -12.10 -16.49
N SER A 63 -9.01 -11.40 -15.36
CA SER A 63 -8.19 -10.18 -15.29
C SER A 63 -6.85 -10.49 -14.62
N ARG A 64 -5.77 -9.94 -15.17
CA ARG A 64 -4.46 -9.95 -14.53
C ARG A 64 -4.44 -8.89 -13.44
N TYR A 65 -3.85 -9.18 -12.29
CA TYR A 65 -3.58 -8.16 -11.28
C TYR A 65 -2.10 -8.12 -10.92
N ARG A 66 -1.67 -6.96 -10.44
CA ARG A 66 -0.38 -6.78 -9.79
C ARG A 66 -0.56 -5.93 -8.54
N THR A 67 0.08 -6.35 -7.46
CA THR A 67 0.07 -5.62 -6.20
C THR A 67 1.44 -5.01 -5.96
N GLY A 68 1.46 -3.70 -5.90
CA GLY A 68 2.64 -2.93 -5.55
C GLY A 68 2.78 -2.77 -4.05
N GLN A 69 4.01 -2.53 -3.60
CA GLN A 69 4.30 -2.21 -2.22
C GLN A 69 5.39 -1.14 -2.09
N PHE A 70 5.28 -0.35 -1.04
CA PHE A 70 6.36 0.46 -0.48
C PHE A 70 6.23 0.53 1.04
N LYS A 71 7.09 1.31 1.69
CA LYS A 71 7.03 1.52 3.14
C LYS A 71 7.02 3.00 3.49
N VAL A 72 6.33 3.32 4.57
CA VAL A 72 6.47 4.59 5.29
C VAL A 72 6.92 4.22 6.71
N GLY A 73 8.19 4.50 7.01
CA GLY A 73 8.85 3.92 8.20
C GLY A 73 8.77 2.40 8.20
N ASP A 74 8.14 1.84 9.24
CA ASP A 74 7.96 0.38 9.40
C ASP A 74 6.60 -0.14 8.89
N VAL A 75 5.72 0.73 8.40
CA VAL A 75 4.37 0.37 7.94
C VAL A 75 4.42 0.05 6.45
N ARG A 76 3.91 -1.13 6.08
CA ARG A 76 3.79 -1.54 4.68
C ARG A 76 2.58 -0.87 4.05
N VAL A 77 2.76 -0.34 2.85
CA VAL A 77 1.68 0.24 2.06
C VAL A 77 1.52 -0.56 0.77
N LEU A 78 0.29 -0.93 0.43
CA LEU A 78 -0.04 -1.74 -0.74
C LEU A 78 -1.06 -1.05 -1.64
N TRP A 79 -0.98 -1.31 -2.93
CA TRP A 79 -2.06 -1.01 -3.90
C TRP A 79 -2.19 -2.19 -4.87
N THR A 80 -3.38 -2.42 -5.41
CA THR A 80 -3.62 -3.45 -6.43
C THR A 80 -4.12 -2.82 -7.72
N GLU A 81 -3.44 -3.11 -8.80
CA GLU A 81 -3.83 -2.75 -10.15
C GLU A 81 -4.46 -3.97 -10.82
N HIS A 82 -5.57 -3.75 -11.51
CA HIS A 82 -6.22 -4.75 -12.33
C HIS A 82 -6.02 -4.35 -13.80
N GLY A 83 -5.56 -5.30 -14.61
CA GLY A 83 -5.46 -5.15 -16.05
C GLY A 83 -6.85 -5.22 -16.69
N HIS A 84 -6.98 -4.54 -17.83
CA HIS A 84 -8.14 -4.64 -18.70
C HIS A 84 -8.20 -6.00 -19.41
#